data_AF-A0A6A3KNT0-F1
#
_entry.id   AF-A0A6A3KNT0-F1
#
_cell.length_a   1.000
_cell.length_b   1.000
_cell.length_c   1.000
_cell.angle_alpha   90.00
_cell.angle_beta   90.00
_cell.angle_gamma   90.00
#
_symmetry.space_group_name_H-M   'P 1'
#
loop_
_entity.id
_entity.type
_entity.pdbx_description
1 polymer ?
#
loop_
_entity_poly.entity_id
_entity_poly.type
_entity_poly.pdbx_seq_one_letter_code
_entity_poly.pdbx_strand_id
1 'polypeptide(L)'
;MAEAIKVILDFMSRWRREYWERYHWVTMDPDFDYYRTPELRAIPELVDLYRGRKDRHSDLDNHRKKMTAEVEKTTGYNERIWYEPGLWVVPHNPCCWILRDPNSIST
;
A
#
# COMPACT_ATOMS: atom_id res chain seq x y z
N MET A 1 -6.53 -23.46 -0.57
CA MET A 1 -5.49 -22.74 0.21
C MET A 1 -4.17 -22.59 -0.55
N ALA A 2 -3.46 -23.66 -0.91
CA ALA A 2 -2.13 -23.53 -1.55
C ALA A 2 -2.14 -22.71 -2.86
N GLU A 3 -3.13 -22.92 -3.73
CA GLU A 3 -3.26 -22.14 -4.96
C GLU A 3 -3.57 -20.66 -4.70
N ALA A 4 -4.39 -20.35 -3.68
CA ALA A 4 -4.66 -18.97 -3.28
C ALA A 4 -3.39 -18.27 -2.78
N ILE A 5 -2.55 -18.98 -2.01
CA ILE A 5 -1.26 -18.46 -1.53
C ILE A 5 -0.34 -18.12 -2.71
N LYS A 6 -0.24 -18.98 -3.73
CA LYS A 6 0.58 -18.70 -4.92
C LYS A 6 0.15 -17.41 -5.62
N VAL A 7 -1.16 -17.24 -5.86
CA VAL A 7 -1.71 -16.03 -6.47
C VAL A 7 -1.37 -14.78 -5.66
N ILE A 8 -1.49 -14.85 -4.33
CA ILE A 8 -1.16 -13.71 -3.45
C ILE A 8 0.34 -13.42 -3.48
N LEU A 9 1.20 -14.44 -3.41
CA LEU A 9 2.66 -14.25 -3.44
C LEU A 9 3.15 -13.69 -4.77
N ASP A 10 2.61 -14.14 -5.89
CA ASP A 10 2.92 -13.60 -7.22
C ASP A 10 2.51 -12.13 -7.32
N PHE A 11 1.33 -11.81 -6.78
CA PHE A 11 0.87 -10.42 -6.68
C PHE A 11 1.83 -9.57 -5.83
N MET A 12 2.18 -10.02 -4.63
CA MET A 12 3.10 -9.31 -3.74
C MET A 12 4.48 -9.09 -4.40
N SER A 13 5.03 -10.12 -5.04
CA SER A 13 6.30 -10.04 -5.75
C SER A 13 6.26 -9.01 -6.88
N ARG A 14 5.19 -9.03 -7.69
CA ARG A 14 4.99 -8.11 -8.81
C ARG A 14 4.83 -6.66 -8.37
N TRP A 15 4.09 -6.42 -7.29
CA TRP A 15 3.70 -5.08 -6.82
C TRP A 15 4.47 -4.60 -5.59
N ARG A 16 5.61 -5.22 -5.28
CA ARG A 16 6.41 -4.96 -4.07
C ARG A 16 6.80 -3.48 -3.90
N ARG A 17 7.02 -2.77 -5.00
CA ARG A 17 7.37 -1.34 -4.98
C ARG A 17 6.19 -0.52 -4.49
N GLU A 18 5.01 -0.76 -5.04
CA GLU A 18 3.79 -0.04 -4.70
C GLU A 18 3.33 -0.37 -3.28
N TYR A 19 3.51 -1.61 -2.84
CA TYR A 19 3.41 -1.98 -1.42
C TYR A 19 4.32 -1.11 -0.57
N TRP A 20 5.62 -1.08 -0.90
CA TRP A 20 6.60 -0.30 -0.13
C TRP A 20 6.25 1.18 -0.09
N GLU A 21 5.89 1.77 -1.23
CA GLU A 21 5.47 3.18 -1.35
C GLU A 21 4.21 3.47 -0.53
N ARG A 22 3.19 2.60 -0.57
CA ARG A 22 1.96 2.77 0.23
C ARG A 22 2.24 2.73 1.73
N TYR A 23 3.11 1.82 2.17
CA TYR A 23 3.44 1.63 3.58
C TYR A 23 4.33 2.73 4.14
N HIS A 24 5.34 3.16 3.37
CA HIS A 24 6.48 3.91 3.92
C HIS A 24 6.65 5.30 3.32
N TRP A 25 5.83 5.67 2.32
CA TRP A 25 5.83 7.05 1.89
C TRP A 25 4.97 7.89 2.81
N VAL A 26 5.62 8.44 3.81
CA VAL A 26 5.05 9.48 4.66
C VAL A 26 5.87 10.73 4.42
N THR A 27 5.22 11.77 3.92
CA THR A 27 5.69 13.13 4.10
C THR A 27 5.72 13.37 5.61
N MET A 28 6.80 13.92 6.17
CA MET A 28 7.02 13.98 7.63
C MET A 28 5.84 14.56 8.44
N ASP A 29 4.91 15.21 7.76
CA ASP A 29 3.61 15.64 8.27
C ASP A 29 2.47 14.77 7.64
N PRO A 30 1.64 14.06 8.45
CA PRO A 30 0.50 13.29 7.97
C PRO A 30 -0.66 14.14 7.44
N ASP A 31 -0.71 15.43 7.78
CA ASP A 31 -1.67 16.41 7.23
C ASP A 31 -1.12 17.10 5.98
N PHE A 32 0.09 16.75 5.57
CA PHE A 32 0.73 17.30 4.37
C PHE A 32 -0.04 16.91 3.12
N ASP A 33 -0.56 17.92 2.43
CA ASP A 33 -1.10 17.80 1.10
C ASP A 33 -0.20 18.54 0.10
N TYR A 34 0.50 17.76 -0.72
CA TYR A 34 1.32 18.27 -1.81
C TYR A 34 0.57 19.26 -2.69
N TYR A 35 -0.70 18.97 -3.00
CA TYR A 35 -1.51 19.83 -3.88
C TYR A 35 -1.90 21.15 -3.22
N ARG A 36 -1.80 21.24 -1.89
CA ARG A 36 -2.07 22.46 -1.10
C ARG A 36 -0.83 23.27 -0.77
N THR A 37 0.37 22.86 -1.22
CA THR A 37 1.64 23.57 -0.96
C THR A 37 2.20 24.19 -2.26
N PRO A 38 1.94 25.47 -2.56
CA PRO A 38 2.33 26.12 -3.82
C PRO A 38 3.84 26.09 -4.11
N GLU A 39 4.67 26.23 -3.08
CA GLU A 39 6.13 26.29 -3.18
C GLU A 39 6.71 24.97 -3.70
N LEU A 40 6.14 23.85 -3.27
CA LEU A 40 6.55 22.52 -3.70
C LEU A 40 6.05 22.19 -5.11
N ARG A 41 4.88 22.71 -5.49
CA ARG A 41 4.36 22.59 -6.87
C ARG A 41 5.18 23.36 -7.90
N ALA A 42 5.96 24.34 -7.47
CA ALA A 42 6.88 25.07 -8.33
C ALA A 42 8.12 24.24 -8.71
N ILE A 43 8.35 23.07 -8.09
CA ILE A 43 9.45 22.15 -8.40
C ILE A 43 8.91 21.05 -9.35
N PRO A 44 9.21 21.11 -10.67
CA PRO A 44 8.60 20.20 -11.65
C PRO A 44 8.85 18.71 -11.35
N GLU A 45 10.05 18.37 -10.88
CA GLU A 45 10.44 17.00 -10.55
C GLU A 45 9.60 16.41 -9.42
N LEU A 46 9.18 17.26 -8.45
CA LEU A 46 8.27 16.83 -7.39
C LEU A 46 6.87 16.58 -7.94
N VAL A 47 6.38 17.42 -8.85
CA VAL A 47 5.04 17.23 -9.47
C VAL A 47 4.93 15.86 -10.12
N ASP A 48 5.93 15.49 -10.92
CA ASP A 48 5.94 14.22 -11.64
C ASP A 48 6.10 13.03 -10.69
N LEU A 49 6.92 13.17 -9.65
CA LEU A 49 7.09 12.14 -8.62
C LEU A 49 5.78 11.88 -7.85
N TYR A 50 5.09 12.93 -7.42
CA TYR A 50 3.81 12.81 -6.71
C TYR A 50 2.69 12.26 -7.60
N ARG A 51 2.60 12.73 -8.85
CA ARG A 51 1.63 12.20 -9.83
C ARG A 51 1.88 10.71 -10.08
N GLY A 52 3.11 10.35 -10.42
CA GLY A 52 3.47 8.95 -10.69
C GLY A 52 3.20 8.03 -9.50
N ARG A 53 3.35 8.51 -8.26
CA ARG A 53 2.95 7.74 -7.07
C ARG A 53 1.45 7.56 -6.97
N LYS A 54 0.68 8.65 -7.14
CA LYS A 54 -0.78 8.59 -7.10
C LYS A 54 -1.32 7.58 -8.12
N ASP A 55 -0.75 7.59 -9.32
CA ASP A 55 -1.12 6.67 -10.40
C ASP A 55 -0.80 5.22 -10.00
N ARG A 56 0.42 4.95 -9.53
CA ARG A 56 0.80 3.62 -9.02
C ARG A 56 -0.05 3.13 -7.86
N HIS A 57 -0.44 4.02 -6.94
CA HIS A 57 -1.35 3.69 -5.83
C HIS A 57 -2.73 3.28 -6.35
N SER A 58 -3.28 4.01 -7.31
CA SER A 58 -4.56 3.69 -7.96
C SER A 58 -4.48 2.34 -8.69
N ASP A 59 -3.39 2.11 -9.42
CA ASP A 59 -3.14 0.86 -10.13
C ASP A 59 -3.04 -0.32 -9.18
N LEU A 60 -2.30 -0.19 -8.06
CA LEU A 60 -2.23 -1.20 -7.02
C LEU A 60 -3.62 -1.57 -6.49
N ASP A 61 -4.47 -0.57 -6.20
CA ASP A 61 -5.82 -0.83 -5.68
C ASP A 61 -6.72 -1.55 -6.70
N ASN A 62 -6.61 -1.18 -7.97
CA ASN A 62 -7.35 -1.85 -9.05
C ASN A 62 -6.89 -3.30 -9.22
N HIS A 63 -5.59 -3.54 -9.21
CA HIS A 63 -5.03 -4.88 -9.33
C HIS A 63 -5.30 -5.74 -8.09
N ARG A 64 -5.27 -5.14 -6.89
CA ARG A 64 -5.64 -5.83 -5.64
C ARG A 64 -7.06 -6.35 -5.69
N LYS A 65 -8.02 -5.52 -6.14
CA LYS A 65 -9.44 -5.94 -6.27
C LYS A 65 -9.57 -7.15 -7.20
N LYS A 66 -8.85 -7.16 -8.33
CA LYS A 66 -8.85 -8.29 -9.26
C LYS A 66 -8.25 -9.54 -8.62
N MET A 67 -7.10 -9.42 -7.96
CA MET A 67 -6.45 -10.53 -7.26
C MET A 67 -7.35 -11.10 -6.15
N THR A 68 -7.99 -10.26 -5.34
CA THR A 68 -8.92 -10.71 -4.30
C THR A 68 -10.07 -11.52 -4.91
N ALA A 69 -10.67 -11.03 -6.00
CA ALA A 69 -11.74 -11.75 -6.69
C ALA A 69 -11.28 -13.08 -7.33
N GLU A 70 -10.00 -13.23 -7.67
CA GLU A 70 -9.42 -14.50 -8.15
C GLU A 70 -9.17 -15.47 -6.99
N VAL A 71 -8.62 -14.97 -5.89
CA VAL A 71 -8.35 -15.73 -4.66
C VAL A 71 -9.64 -16.31 -4.08
N GLU A 72 -10.71 -15.53 -4.02
CA GLU A 72 -12.03 -15.95 -3.50
C GLU A 72 -12.66 -17.09 -4.32
N LYS A 73 -12.33 -17.20 -5.61
CA LYS A 73 -12.81 -18.28 -6.50
C LYS A 73 -11.99 -19.56 -6.38
N THR A 74 -10.87 -19.53 -5.67
CA THR A 74 -9.95 -20.67 -5.61
C THR A 74 -10.50 -21.76 -4.68
N THR A 75 -10.43 -23.03 -5.10
CA THR A 75 -10.89 -24.16 -4.30
C THR A 75 -10.19 -24.21 -2.94
N GLY A 76 -11.00 -24.28 -1.88
CA GLY A 76 -10.52 -24.26 -0.50
C GLY A 76 -9.97 -22.90 -0.08
N TYR A 77 -10.48 -21.79 -0.62
CA TYR A 77 -10.30 -20.46 -0.05
C TYR A 77 -10.89 -20.39 1.37
N ASN A 78 -10.20 -19.67 2.24
CA ASN A 78 -10.66 -19.33 3.58
C ASN A 78 -10.16 -17.93 3.89
N GLU A 79 -11.03 -17.05 4.41
CA GLU A 79 -10.65 -15.69 4.79
C GLU A 79 -9.49 -15.62 5.78
N ARG A 80 -9.26 -16.69 6.55
CA ARG A 80 -8.13 -16.77 7.47
C ARG A 80 -6.76 -16.69 6.79
N ILE A 81 -6.69 -16.88 5.47
CA ILE A 81 -5.45 -16.68 4.70
C ILE A 81 -4.85 -15.30 4.94
N TRP A 82 -5.68 -14.28 5.16
CA TRP A 82 -5.21 -12.90 5.39
C TRP A 82 -4.58 -12.68 6.78
N TYR A 83 -4.66 -13.65 7.69
CA TYR A 83 -3.92 -13.66 8.96
C TYR A 83 -2.57 -14.38 8.86
N GLU A 84 -2.22 -14.94 7.70
CA GLU A 84 -0.93 -15.59 7.50
C GLU A 84 0.21 -14.57 7.59
N PRO A 85 1.18 -14.72 8.53
CA PRO A 85 2.21 -13.72 8.76
C PRO A 85 3.11 -13.40 7.55
N GLY A 86 3.19 -14.35 6.61
CA GLY A 86 3.98 -14.18 5.39
C GLY A 86 3.32 -13.34 4.30
N LEU A 87 2.04 -12.98 4.45
CA LEU A 87 1.29 -12.22 3.45
C LEU A 87 1.19 -10.75 3.84
N TRP A 88 1.41 -9.86 2.88
CA TRP A 88 1.28 -8.42 3.08
C TRP A 88 -0.14 -7.99 2.73
N VAL A 89 -0.82 -7.36 3.68
CA VAL A 89 -2.11 -6.71 3.44
C VAL A 89 -1.83 -5.35 2.77
N VAL A 90 -2.63 -4.90 1.80
CA VAL A 90 -2.49 -3.51 1.31
C VAL A 90 -3.16 -2.59 2.33
N PRO A 91 -2.42 -1.69 2.99
CA PRO A 91 -2.98 -0.89 4.05
C PRO A 91 -3.76 0.27 3.44
N HIS A 92 -4.85 0.67 4.12
CA HIS A 92 -5.63 1.84 3.72
C HIS A 92 -4.84 3.14 3.97
N ASN A 93 -4.14 3.18 5.12
CA ASN A 93 -3.30 4.29 5.54
C ASN A 93 -1.82 3.87 5.55
N PRO A 94 -0.87 4.81 5.32
CA PRO A 94 0.55 4.52 5.50
C PRO A 94 0.83 3.99 6.90
N CYS A 95 1.83 3.12 7.04
CA CYS A 95 2.27 2.65 8.35
C CYS A 95 2.99 3.80 9.06
N CYS A 96 2.22 4.53 9.85
CA CYS A 96 2.75 5.59 10.71
C CYS A 96 3.60 5.04 11.86
N TRP A 97 3.75 3.72 12.06
CA TRP A 97 4.53 3.19 13.19
C TRP A 97 5.98 3.70 13.19
N ILE A 98 6.63 3.79 12.03
CA ILE A 98 8.00 4.33 11.95
C ILE A 98 8.06 5.82 12.34
N LEU A 99 6.93 6.52 12.32
CA LEU A 99 6.84 7.97 12.57
C LEU A 99 6.00 8.34 13.79
N ARG A 100 5.37 7.38 14.45
CA ARG A 100 4.67 7.61 15.71
C ARG A 100 5.73 7.85 16.76
N ASP A 101 5.69 9.03 17.37
CA ASP A 101 6.44 9.30 18.59
C ASP A 101 6.20 8.14 19.57
N PRO A 102 7.24 7.45 20.06
CA PRO A 102 7.08 6.39 21.06
C PRO A 102 6.22 6.82 22.26
N ASN A 103 6.20 8.12 22.58
CA ASN A 103 5.40 8.70 23.67
C ASN A 103 3.92 8.90 23.32
N SER A 104 3.54 8.75 22.04
CA SER A 104 2.15 8.88 21.57
C SER A 104 1.30 7.63 21.77
N ILE A 105 1.91 6.52 22.19
CA ILE A 105 1.20 5.29 22.55
C ILE A 105 0.86 5.39 24.04
N SER A 106 -0.32 5.94 24.37
CA SER A 106 -0.85 5.85 25.72
C SER A 106 -1.16 4.38 26.05
N THR A 107 -0.51 3.87 27.10
CA THR A 107 -0.80 2.58 27.76
C THR A 107 -2.18 2.54 28.37
#